data_AF-A0A5K1BI75-F1
#
_entry.id   AF-A0A5K1BI75-F1
#
_cell.length_a   1.000
_cell.length_b   1.000
_cell.length_c   1.000
_cell.angle_alpha   90.00
_cell.angle_beta   90.00
_cell.angle_gamma   90.00
#
_symmetry.space_group_name_H-M   'P 1'
#
loop_
_entity.id
_entity.type
_entity.pdbx_description
1 polymer ?
#
loop_
_entity_poly.entity_id
_entity_poly.type
_entity_poly.pdbx_seq_one_letter_code
_entity_poly.pdbx_strand_id
1 'polypeptide(L)' 'VAIATGDANGIDKVREAQLGMKLPSVYCVDAKGLPLKSDHLHLTTEAQVRLGKMLAHEYLKHYSL' A
#
# COMPACT_ATOMS: atom_id res chain seq x y z
N VAL A 1 -3.88 1.13 2.92
CA VAL A 1 -2.80 0.69 2.01
C VAL A 1 -3.39 0.42 0.65
N ALA A 2 -2.85 1.00 -0.41
CA ALA A 2 -3.18 0.61 -1.78
C ALA A 2 -2.36 -0.64 -2.16
N ILE A 3 -2.89 -1.82 -1.78
CA ILE A 3 -2.18 -3.11 -1.86
C ILE A 3 -2.50 -3.92 -3.13
N ALA A 4 -3.38 -3.41 -4.00
CA ALA A 4 -3.62 -4.05 -5.29
C ALA A 4 -2.36 -3.89 -6.17
N THR A 5 -1.48 -4.89 -6.11
CA THR A 5 -0.16 -4.89 -6.78
C THR A 5 0.06 -6.08 -7.70
N GLY A 6 -0.72 -7.16 -7.57
CA GLY A 6 -0.62 -8.37 -8.40
C GLY A 6 -1.62 -8.44 -9.54
N ASP A 7 -1.34 -9.27 -10.56
CA ASP A 7 -2.06 -9.35 -11.84
C ASP A 7 -3.49 -9.89 -11.73
N ALA A 8 -4.40 -9.01 -11.32
CA ALA A 8 -5.84 -9.25 -11.25
C ALA A 8 -6.61 -8.23 -12.10
N ASN A 9 -7.71 -8.66 -12.70
CA ASN A 9 -8.60 -7.74 -13.40
C ASN A 9 -9.10 -6.64 -12.44
N GLY A 10 -8.94 -5.38 -12.83
CA GLY A 10 -9.48 -4.23 -12.10
C GLY A 10 -8.55 -3.60 -11.06
N ILE A 11 -7.26 -3.94 -11.03
CA ILE A 11 -6.25 -3.28 -10.16
C ILE A 11 -6.35 -1.75 -10.25
N ASP A 12 -6.38 -1.19 -11.45
CA ASP A 12 -6.35 0.26 -11.62
C ASP A 12 -7.57 0.95 -10.99
N LYS A 13 -8.76 0.37 -11.14
CA LYS A 13 -10.00 0.90 -10.52
C LYS A 13 -9.94 0.82 -9.00
N VAL A 14 -9.46 -0.30 -8.45
CA VAL A 14 -9.30 -0.49 -7.01
C VAL A 14 -8.28 0.51 -6.46
N ARG A 15 -7.15 0.69 -7.15
CA ARG A 15 -6.10 1.63 -6.76
C ARG A 15 -6.58 3.07 -6.82
N GLU A 16 -7.28 3.45 -7.88
CA GLU A 16 -7.90 4.77 -8.02
C GLU A 16 -8.83 5.06 -6.84
N ALA A 17 -9.69 4.12 -6.46
CA ALA A 17 -10.56 4.26 -5.30
C ALA A 17 -9.78 4.38 -3.97
N GLN A 18 -8.74 3.55 -3.78
CA GLN A 18 -7.91 3.56 -2.57
C GLN A 18 -7.11 4.86 -2.41
N LEU A 19 -6.57 5.41 -3.50
CA LEU A 19 -5.79 6.66 -3.50
C LEU A 19 -6.68 7.91 -3.51
N GLY A 20 -7.87 7.81 -4.10
CA GLY A 20 -8.84 8.89 -4.19
C GLY A 20 -9.71 9.07 -2.95
N MET A 21 -9.70 8.12 -2.01
CA MET A 21 -10.48 8.20 -0.78
C MET A 21 -9.97 9.35 0.12
N LYS A 22 -10.83 10.34 0.34
CA LYS A 22 -10.55 11.51 1.19
C LYS A 22 -11.50 11.51 2.39
N LEU A 23 -11.04 10.96 3.50
CA LEU A 23 -11.75 10.99 4.78
C LEU A 23 -10.83 11.56 5.87
N PRO A 24 -11.34 12.34 6.83
CA PRO A 24 -10.55 12.80 7.97
C PRO A 24 -9.90 11.62 8.69
N SER A 25 -8.61 11.75 9.03
CA SER A 25 -7.86 10.70 9.73
C SER A 25 -7.82 9.36 8.97
N VAL A 26 -7.91 9.37 7.64
CA VAL A 26 -7.66 8.21 6.80
C VAL A 26 -6.56 8.55 5.81
N TYR A 27 -5.45 7.82 5.89
CA TYR A 27 -4.28 8.02 5.04
C TYR A 27 -3.96 6.75 4.26
N CYS A 28 -3.57 6.91 3.00
CA CYS A 28 -3.27 5.80 2.11
C CYS A 28 -1.77 5.72 1.80
N VAL A 29 -1.16 4.58 2.12
CA VAL A 29 0.21 4.22 1.70
C VAL A 29 0.14 3.42 0.41
N ASP A 30 0.84 3.85 -0.63
CA ASP A 30 0.91 3.14 -1.92
C ASP A 30 2.02 2.08 -1.92
N ALA A 31 1.67 0.83 -2.17
CA ALA A 31 2.60 -0.30 -2.24
C ALA A 31 3.10 -0.59 -3.66
N LYS A 32 2.67 0.17 -4.68
CA LYS A 32 3.07 -0.04 -6.08
C LYS A 32 4.59 -0.02 -6.24
N GLY A 33 5.12 -1.00 -6.97
CA GLY A 33 6.55 -1.13 -7.23
C GLY A 33 7.34 -1.88 -6.15
N LEU A 34 6.70 -2.30 -5.05
CA LEU A 34 7.34 -3.20 -4.10
C LEU A 34 7.53 -4.61 -4.70
N PRO A 35 8.65 -5.30 -4.40
CA PRO A 35 8.91 -6.64 -4.94
C PRO A 35 7.81 -7.66 -4.62
N LEU A 36 7.39 -8.39 -5.66
CA LEU A 36 6.46 -9.51 -5.55
C LEU A 36 7.21 -10.83 -5.52
N LYS A 37 6.57 -11.85 -4.96
CA LYS A 37 6.99 -13.25 -5.09
C LYS A 37 6.79 -13.72 -6.53
N SER A 38 7.28 -14.93 -6.82
CA SER A 38 7.13 -15.58 -8.13
C SER A 38 5.67 -15.85 -8.53
N ASP A 39 4.72 -15.74 -7.61
CA ASP A 39 3.29 -15.83 -7.90
C ASP A 39 2.69 -14.53 -8.48
N HIS A 40 3.50 -13.47 -8.60
CA HIS A 40 3.10 -12.16 -9.09
C HIS A 40 1.89 -11.57 -8.34
N LEU A 41 1.65 -12.01 -7.10
CA LEU A 41 0.50 -11.60 -6.29
C LEU A 41 0.91 -11.11 -4.90
N HIS A 42 1.76 -11.85 -4.20
CA HIS A 42 2.14 -11.53 -2.83
C HIS A 42 3.45 -10.76 -2.78
N LEU A 43 3.59 -9.85 -1.81
CA LEU A 43 4.86 -9.17 -1.53
C LEU A 43 5.91 -10.16 -0.99
N THR A 44 7.19 -9.94 -1.32
CA THR A 44 8.31 -10.65 -0.65
C THR A 44 8.45 -10.23 0.82
N THR A 45 9.25 -10.96 1.59
CA THR A 45 9.54 -10.59 2.99
C THR A 45 10.19 -9.21 3.07
N GLU A 46 11.14 -8.90 2.20
CA GLU A 46 11.81 -7.59 2.15
C GLU A 46 10.81 -6.48 1.78
N ALA A 47 9.89 -6.75 0.86
CA ALA A 47 8.83 -5.82 0.49
C ALA A 47 7.88 -5.54 1.66
N GLN A 48 7.52 -6.57 2.45
CA GLN A 48 6.72 -6.40 3.67
C GLN A 48 7.44 -5.56 4.74
N VAL A 49 8.75 -5.75 4.92
CA VAL A 49 9.55 -4.92 5.84
C VAL A 49 9.55 -3.45 5.40
N ARG A 50 9.68 -3.19 4.09
CA ARG A 50 9.60 -1.82 3.55
C ARG A 50 8.21 -1.22 3.74
N LEU A 51 7.16 -1.98 3.42
CA LEU A 51 5.78 -1.54 3.61
C LEU A 51 5.49 -1.21 5.07
N GLY A 52 5.97 -2.04 6.01
CA GLY A 52 5.84 -1.79 7.45
C GLY A 52 6.49 -0.47 7.88
N LYS A 53 7.67 -0.13 7.35
CA LYS A 53 8.32 1.17 7.60
C LYS A 53 7.53 2.34 7.02
N MET A 54 6.96 2.20 5.82
CA MET A 54 6.12 3.23 5.20
C MET A 54 4.84 3.47 6.02
N LEU A 55 4.22 2.40 6.52
CA LEU A 55 3.06 2.47 7.41
C LEU A 55 3.39 3.16 8.73
N ALA A 56 4.49 2.77 9.37
CA ALA A 56 4.95 3.39 10.60
C ALA A 56 5.26 4.88 10.40
N HIS A 57 5.89 5.25 9.28
CA HIS A 57 6.18 6.64 8.94
C HIS A 57 4.91 7.48 8.82
N GLU A 58 3.92 7.04 8.04
CA GLU A 58 2.65 7.78 7.90
C GLU A 58 1.88 7.84 9.21
N TYR A 59 1.92 6.80 10.03
CA TYR A 59 1.32 6.83 11.36
C TYR A 59 1.96 7.90 12.25
N LEU A 60 3.30 7.92 12.38
CA LEU A 60 4.00 8.90 13.20
C LEU A 60 3.75 10.32 12.68
N LYS A 61 3.86 10.53 11.37
CA LYS A 61 3.62 11.84 10.73
C LYS A 61 2.23 12.43 11.02
N HIS A 62 1.20 11.61 11.18
CA HIS A 62 -0.18 12.07 11.33
C HIS A 62 -0.76 11.90 12.74
N TYR A 63 -0.18 11.06 13.59
CA TYR A 63 -0.77 10.68 14.88
C TYR A 63 0.19 10.68 16.08
N SER A 64 1.51 10.78 15.88
CA SER A 64 2.37 10.99 17.05
C SER A 64 2.37 12.47 17.45
N LEU A 65 2.20 12.71 18.76
CA LEU A 65 2.26 14.03 19.42
C LEU A 65 3.51 14.83 19.04
#